data_AF-A0AAQ3NV95-F1
#
_entry.id   AF-A0AAQ3NV95-F1
#
_cell.length_a   1.000
_cell.length_b   1.000
_cell.length_c   1.000
_cell.angle_alpha   90.00
_cell.angle_beta   90.00
_cell.angle_gamma   90.00
#
_symmetry.space_group_name_H-M   'P 1'
#
loop_
_entity.id
_entity.type
_entity.pdbx_description
1 polymer ?
#
loop_
_entity_poly.entity_id
_entity_poly.type
_entity_poly.pdbx_seq_one_letter_code
_entity_poly.pdbx_strand_id
1 'polypeptide(L)'
;MPSTMLKCLSFNSSPSSSTIQNPSQDATPTISDEYHRVVHTTSFSEIRSNVQAQAHHLKPTPERVQQALAHSNPESLTRLFSAFFDHTEAASDLCLNLHHCVLHARAIHAPLLDLFRTLDPSHPSQNDCVRALDLFHPFHTLPNPIPDSQIFSAVRTDLSALKTSLDRRAARSLRNLRLSRRLLRGSAVCLVVVAAAVIVATVAATVHAVVAIAGSGAGFALPVCASEKRELARLRQLHAAAKCAYVLSNDLGTIDALVSRLRAAVEGDKVLVSLGLERGNERYLVQEVIKQLWKSHQGFLHQVEDLEEHIFLCFYNINKARLLVHQEICSDSTS
;
A
#
# COMPACT_ATOMS: atom_id res chain seq x y z
N MET A 1 -36.94 45.69 16.58
CA MET A 1 -36.27 44.82 15.60
C MET A 1 -34.81 44.67 15.99
N PRO A 2 -34.22 43.49 15.81
CA PRO A 2 -33.73 42.61 16.88
C PRO A 2 -32.18 42.64 16.96
N SER A 3 -31.43 41.94 17.83
CA SER A 3 -31.72 40.83 18.74
C SER A 3 -30.56 40.66 19.74
N THR A 4 -30.92 40.53 21.02
CA THR A 4 -30.44 39.53 22.00
C THR A 4 -28.97 39.08 22.01
N MET A 5 -28.20 39.60 22.98
CA MET A 5 -27.21 38.83 23.72
C MET A 5 -27.79 38.54 25.11
N LEU A 6 -27.91 37.26 25.50
CA LEU A 6 -28.12 36.91 26.90
C LEU A 6 -27.56 35.53 27.25
N LYS A 7 -26.69 35.57 28.28
CA LYS A 7 -26.50 34.64 29.41
C LYS A 7 -25.91 33.24 29.17
N CYS A 8 -24.67 33.13 29.68
CA CYS A 8 -24.16 32.15 30.63
C CYS A 8 -25.19 31.18 31.23
N LEU A 9 -24.77 29.91 31.41
CA LEU A 9 -24.64 29.25 32.72
C LEU A 9 -23.79 27.98 32.59
N SER A 10 -22.90 27.81 33.57
CA SER A 10 -21.97 26.69 33.78
C SER A 10 -22.57 25.69 34.78
N PHE A 11 -22.31 24.39 34.61
CA PHE A 11 -21.60 23.48 35.56
C PHE A 11 -22.05 22.00 35.49
N ASN A 12 -21.02 21.14 35.64
CA ASN A 12 -20.97 19.85 36.36
C ASN A 12 -21.29 18.50 35.67
N SER A 13 -20.19 17.77 35.41
CA SER A 13 -19.80 16.41 35.85
C SER A 13 -20.72 15.18 35.64
N SER A 14 -20.08 14.14 35.08
CA SER A 14 -20.50 12.76 34.77
C SER A 14 -21.26 12.00 35.87
N PRO A 15 -21.94 10.88 35.54
CA PRO A 15 -21.24 9.58 35.59
C PRO A 15 -21.60 8.55 34.50
N SER A 16 -20.60 7.71 34.20
CA SER A 16 -20.59 6.30 33.78
C SER A 16 -21.90 5.61 33.33
N SER A 17 -21.87 5.00 32.13
CA SER A 17 -22.67 3.80 31.85
C SER A 17 -21.96 2.85 30.88
N SER A 18 -21.62 1.69 31.46
CA SER A 18 -21.19 0.38 30.94
C SER A 18 -21.28 0.11 29.43
N THR A 19 -20.10 -0.11 28.85
CA THR A 19 -19.88 -0.88 27.63
C THR A 19 -20.13 -2.37 27.92
N ILE A 20 -21.17 -2.94 27.30
CA ILE A 20 -21.30 -4.40 27.16
C ILE A 20 -20.36 -4.82 26.02
N GLN A 21 -19.26 -5.49 26.35
CA GLN A 21 -18.40 -6.16 25.37
C GLN A 21 -19.12 -7.39 24.81
N ASN A 22 -19.23 -7.46 23.49
CA ASN A 22 -19.62 -8.66 22.77
C ASN A 22 -18.32 -9.41 22.35
N PRO A 23 -18.02 -10.60 22.88
CA PRO A 23 -16.76 -11.28 22.63
C PRO A 23 -16.90 -12.25 21.45
N SER A 24 -16.70 -11.75 20.22
CA SER A 24 -16.30 -12.58 19.06
C SER A 24 -16.15 -11.71 17.81
N GLN A 25 -15.13 -10.87 17.79
CA GLN A 25 -14.54 -10.40 16.54
C GLN A 25 -13.03 -10.44 16.74
N ASP A 26 -12.40 -11.53 16.29
CA ASP A 26 -11.00 -11.48 15.93
C ASP A 26 -10.87 -10.44 14.82
N ALA A 27 -10.53 -9.22 15.21
CA ALA A 27 -10.18 -8.15 14.30
C ALA A 27 -8.87 -8.57 13.64
N THR A 28 -8.94 -9.12 12.43
CA THR A 28 -7.76 -9.32 11.60
C THR A 28 -7.08 -7.96 11.45
N PRO A 29 -5.84 -7.78 11.97
CA PRO A 29 -5.20 -6.47 11.98
C PRO A 29 -5.16 -5.95 10.55
N THR A 30 -5.59 -4.71 10.33
CA THR A 30 -5.48 -4.13 9.00
C THR A 30 -4.01 -3.96 8.67
N ILE A 31 -3.65 -4.00 7.38
CA ILE A 31 -2.27 -3.72 6.94
C ILE A 31 -1.75 -2.40 7.54
N SER A 32 -2.64 -1.43 7.80
CA SER A 32 -2.33 -0.16 8.48
C SER A 32 -2.03 -0.31 9.97
N ASP A 33 -2.75 -1.17 10.70
CA ASP A 33 -2.49 -1.42 12.13
C ASP A 33 -1.19 -2.19 12.33
N GLU A 34 -0.92 -3.13 11.40
CA GLU A 34 0.32 -3.89 11.39
C GLU A 34 1.51 -3.03 10.94
N TYR A 35 1.30 -2.08 10.02
CA TYR A 35 2.27 -1.06 9.63
C TYR A 35 2.78 -0.29 10.85
N HIS A 36 1.88 0.24 11.68
CA HIS A 36 2.28 0.94 12.91
C HIS A 36 3.04 0.04 13.90
N ARG A 37 2.74 -1.26 13.92
CA ARG A 37 3.40 -2.22 14.81
C ARG A 37 4.79 -2.64 14.31
N VAL A 38 4.96 -2.70 12.99
CA VAL A 38 6.21 -3.06 12.31
C VAL A 38 7.27 -1.99 12.46
N VAL A 39 6.90 -0.71 12.32
CA VAL A 39 7.80 0.45 12.42
C VAL A 39 8.44 0.61 13.81
N HIS A 40 7.83 0.06 14.88
CA HIS A 40 8.26 0.31 16.26
C HIS A 40 8.98 -0.85 16.98
N THR A 41 9.46 -1.90 16.29
CA THR A 41 10.03 -3.10 16.97
C THR A 41 11.24 -3.73 16.26
N THR A 42 11.86 -4.74 16.91
CA THR A 42 12.82 -5.73 16.37
C THR A 42 12.43 -6.35 15.02
N SER A 43 11.22 -6.10 14.52
CA SER A 43 10.74 -6.54 13.21
C SER A 43 11.37 -5.81 12.03
N PHE A 44 11.84 -4.56 12.17
CA PHE A 44 12.39 -3.84 11.01
C PHE A 44 13.76 -4.38 10.58
N SER A 45 14.64 -4.75 11.52
CA SER A 45 15.91 -5.40 11.18
C SER A 45 15.69 -6.76 10.53
N GLU A 46 14.67 -7.49 10.96
CA GLU A 46 14.23 -8.75 10.35
C GLU A 46 13.68 -8.51 8.93
N ILE A 47 12.84 -7.48 8.72
CA ILE A 47 12.34 -7.09 7.41
C ILE A 47 13.49 -6.72 6.49
N ARG A 48 14.42 -5.89 6.96
CA ARG A 48 15.61 -5.50 6.18
C ARG A 48 16.42 -6.72 5.76
N SER A 49 16.70 -7.64 6.68
CA SER A 49 17.42 -8.89 6.40
C SER A 49 16.67 -9.75 5.37
N ASN A 50 15.37 -9.94 5.56
CA ASN A 50 14.53 -10.72 4.66
C ASN A 50 14.43 -10.10 3.27
N VAL A 51 14.25 -8.78 3.19
CA VAL A 51 14.22 -8.05 1.92
C VAL A 51 15.57 -8.13 1.26
N GLN A 52 16.69 -7.91 1.95
CA GLN A 52 18.03 -8.05 1.35
C GLN A 52 18.28 -9.45 0.79
N ALA A 53 17.82 -10.51 1.48
CA ALA A 53 17.93 -11.88 1.00
C ALA A 53 16.99 -12.19 -0.20
N GLN A 54 15.94 -11.39 -0.41
CA GLN A 54 14.85 -11.68 -1.34
C GLN A 54 14.53 -10.51 -2.29
N ALA A 55 15.36 -9.48 -2.35
CA ALA A 55 15.04 -8.20 -3.02
C ALA A 55 14.73 -8.41 -4.51
N HIS A 56 15.27 -9.47 -5.10
CA HIS A 56 15.09 -9.86 -6.50
C HIS A 56 14.00 -10.91 -6.72
N HIS A 57 13.27 -11.32 -5.67
CA HIS A 57 12.31 -12.43 -5.74
C HIS A 57 10.94 -12.01 -5.22
N LEU A 58 10.06 -11.64 -6.16
CA LEU A 58 8.65 -11.41 -5.87
C LEU A 58 7.95 -12.70 -5.44
N LYS A 59 7.11 -12.58 -4.42
CA LYS A 59 6.27 -13.65 -3.88
C LYS A 59 4.80 -13.28 -4.08
N PRO A 60 3.97 -14.13 -4.72
CA PRO A 60 4.36 -15.35 -5.44
C PRO A 60 5.19 -15.04 -6.69
N THR A 61 5.89 -16.08 -7.19
CA THR A 61 6.63 -15.99 -8.45
C THR A 61 5.66 -15.76 -9.63
N PRO A 62 6.13 -15.15 -10.74
CA PRO A 62 5.30 -14.90 -11.91
C PRO A 62 4.57 -16.15 -12.42
N GLU A 63 5.22 -17.32 -12.39
CA GLU A 63 4.64 -18.59 -12.84
C GLU A 63 3.47 -19.01 -11.96
N ARG A 64 3.60 -18.86 -10.64
CA ARG A 64 2.52 -19.17 -9.69
C ARG A 64 1.34 -18.23 -9.87
N VAL A 65 1.61 -16.94 -10.11
CA VAL A 65 0.59 -15.95 -10.44
C VAL A 65 -0.14 -16.37 -11.72
N GLN A 66 0.59 -16.67 -12.79
CA GLN A 66 0.01 -17.08 -14.07
C GLN A 66 -0.83 -18.36 -13.94
N GLN A 67 -0.35 -19.35 -13.18
CA GLN A 67 -1.09 -20.57 -12.89
C GLN A 67 -2.41 -20.25 -12.16
N ALA A 68 -2.38 -19.45 -11.09
CA ALA A 68 -3.58 -19.06 -10.36
C ALA A 68 -4.60 -18.30 -11.24
N LEU A 69 -4.10 -17.42 -12.10
CA LEU A 69 -4.91 -16.65 -13.04
C LEU A 69 -5.54 -17.51 -14.15
N ALA A 70 -4.85 -18.56 -14.62
CA ALA A 70 -5.38 -19.48 -15.63
C ALA A 70 -6.59 -20.31 -15.14
N HIS A 71 -6.64 -20.60 -13.84
CA HIS A 71 -7.76 -21.33 -13.23
C HIS A 71 -8.93 -20.40 -12.82
N SER A 72 -8.74 -19.08 -12.91
CA SER A 72 -9.74 -18.07 -12.52
C SER A 72 -10.74 -17.78 -13.65
N ASN A 73 -12.04 -18.00 -13.40
CA ASN A 73 -13.01 -18.18 -14.48
C ASN A 73 -14.03 -17.03 -14.67
N PRO A 74 -13.58 -15.76 -14.71
CA PRO A 74 -13.91 -14.95 -15.89
C PRO A 74 -12.77 -14.00 -16.34
N GLU A 75 -12.51 -13.94 -17.66
CA GLU A 75 -11.45 -13.14 -18.30
C GLU A 75 -11.33 -11.69 -17.82
N SER A 76 -12.45 -11.03 -17.52
CA SER A 76 -12.46 -9.64 -17.03
C SER A 76 -11.92 -9.46 -15.61
N LEU A 77 -11.97 -10.49 -14.75
CA LEU A 77 -11.34 -10.47 -13.42
C LEU A 77 -9.86 -10.82 -13.53
N THR A 78 -9.53 -11.81 -14.36
CA THR A 78 -8.16 -12.20 -14.67
C THR A 78 -7.34 -11.00 -15.12
N ARG A 79 -7.89 -10.13 -15.98
CA ARG A 79 -7.22 -8.88 -16.38
C ARG A 79 -6.96 -7.88 -15.24
N LEU A 80 -7.90 -7.72 -14.30
CA LEU A 80 -7.72 -6.81 -13.16
C LEU A 80 -6.65 -7.32 -12.21
N PHE A 81 -6.63 -8.63 -11.94
CA PHE A 81 -5.60 -9.23 -11.10
C PHE A 81 -4.24 -9.30 -11.80
N SER A 82 -4.18 -9.56 -13.11
CA SER A 82 -2.94 -9.42 -13.89
C SER A 82 -2.37 -8.02 -13.74
N ALA A 83 -3.17 -6.98 -14.03
CA ALA A 83 -2.75 -5.60 -13.89
C ALA A 83 -2.27 -5.28 -12.46
N PHE A 84 -2.93 -5.83 -11.43
CA PHE A 84 -2.44 -5.72 -10.05
C PHE A 84 -1.01 -6.25 -9.91
N PHE A 85 -0.76 -7.49 -10.33
CA PHE A 85 0.58 -8.08 -10.23
C PHE A 85 1.61 -7.32 -11.07
N ASP A 86 1.26 -6.93 -12.30
CA ASP A 86 2.12 -6.17 -13.21
C ASP A 86 2.52 -4.81 -12.59
N HIS A 87 1.56 -4.06 -12.04
CA HIS A 87 1.84 -2.76 -11.40
C HIS A 87 2.67 -2.92 -10.11
N THR A 88 2.45 -3.98 -9.33
CA THR A 88 3.29 -4.25 -8.14
C THR A 88 4.70 -4.68 -8.49
N GLU A 89 4.89 -5.36 -9.62
CA GLU A 89 6.20 -5.73 -10.14
C GLU A 89 6.97 -4.51 -10.64
N ALA A 90 6.31 -3.67 -11.44
CA ALA A 90 6.88 -2.38 -11.84
C ALA A 90 7.26 -1.49 -10.63
N ALA A 91 6.41 -1.46 -9.59
CA ALA A 91 6.74 -0.75 -8.34
C ALA A 91 8.00 -1.31 -7.66
N SER A 92 8.15 -2.63 -7.63
CA SER A 92 9.31 -3.32 -7.06
C SER A 92 10.60 -2.97 -7.80
N ASP A 93 10.58 -2.99 -9.14
CA ASP A 93 11.74 -2.64 -9.97
C ASP A 93 12.17 -1.18 -9.75
N LEU A 94 11.21 -0.26 -9.67
CA LEU A 94 11.50 1.13 -9.34
C LEU A 94 12.09 1.28 -7.93
N CYS A 95 11.63 0.52 -6.95
CA CYS A 95 12.22 0.49 -5.60
C CYS A 95 13.66 -0.03 -5.62
N LEU A 96 13.97 -1.05 -6.44
CA LEU A 96 15.33 -1.60 -6.56
C LEU A 96 16.28 -0.57 -7.17
N ASN A 97 15.86 0.06 -8.26
CA ASN A 97 16.63 1.11 -8.90
C ASN A 97 16.86 2.29 -7.96
N LEU A 98 15.82 2.70 -7.21
CA LEU A 98 15.94 3.75 -6.22
C LEU A 98 16.91 3.38 -5.09
N HIS A 99 16.89 2.13 -4.61
CA HIS A 99 17.84 1.67 -3.60
C HIS A 99 19.29 1.81 -4.10
N HIS A 100 19.57 1.45 -5.36
CA HIS A 100 20.89 1.66 -5.96
C HIS A 100 21.26 3.15 -6.03
N CYS A 101 20.34 4.03 -6.39
CA CYS A 101 20.55 5.48 -6.37
C CYS A 101 20.90 5.99 -4.96
N VAL A 102 20.23 5.48 -3.92
CA VAL A 102 20.50 5.83 -2.52
C VAL A 102 21.89 5.36 -2.07
N LEU A 103 22.27 4.13 -2.43
CA LEU A 103 23.63 3.61 -2.18
C LEU A 103 24.70 4.46 -2.89
N HIS A 104 24.42 4.87 -4.13
CA HIS A 104 25.33 5.73 -4.87
C HIS A 104 25.44 7.14 -4.24
N ALA A 105 24.34 7.71 -3.76
CA ALA A 105 24.35 8.97 -3.00
C ALA A 105 25.23 8.86 -1.76
N ARG A 106 25.10 7.78 -0.98
CA ARG A 106 25.97 7.52 0.16
C ARG A 106 27.45 7.46 -0.24
N ALA A 107 27.77 6.76 -1.32
CA ALA A 107 29.15 6.62 -1.79
C ALA A 107 29.76 7.98 -2.20
N ILE A 108 28.98 8.84 -2.89
CA ILE A 108 29.42 10.17 -3.30
C ILE A 108 29.65 11.09 -2.07
N HIS A 109 28.81 10.99 -1.04
CA HIS A 109 28.95 11.80 0.17
C HIS A 109 29.97 11.27 1.19
N ALA A 110 30.38 10.00 1.09
CA ALA A 110 31.27 9.37 2.07
C ALA A 110 32.61 10.12 2.28
N PRO A 111 33.33 10.60 1.24
CA PRO A 111 34.58 11.33 1.45
C PRO A 111 34.39 12.64 2.23
N LEU A 112 33.29 13.36 2.00
CA LEU A 112 32.96 14.57 2.76
C LEU A 112 32.65 14.23 4.23
N LEU A 113 31.95 13.12 4.47
CA LEU A 113 31.66 12.66 5.82
C LEU A 113 32.95 12.29 6.58
N ASP A 114 33.89 11.62 5.92
CA ASP A 114 35.18 11.26 6.51
C ASP A 114 36.03 12.51 6.76
N LEU A 115 35.98 13.51 5.89
CA LEU A 115 36.59 14.82 6.15
C LEU A 115 36.03 15.41 7.45
N PHE A 116 34.71 15.49 7.59
CA PHE A 116 34.03 16.05 8.78
C PHE A 116 34.32 15.33 10.09
N ARG A 117 34.70 14.05 10.05
CA ARG A 117 35.13 13.30 11.23
C ARG A 117 36.55 13.64 11.68
N THR A 118 37.36 14.22 10.80
CA THR A 118 38.79 14.45 11.03
C THR A 118 39.17 15.90 11.28
N LEU A 119 38.31 16.87 10.91
CA LEU A 119 38.54 18.29 11.12
C LEU A 119 37.71 18.87 12.28
N ASP A 120 38.08 20.06 12.77
CA ASP A 120 37.19 20.89 13.58
C ASP A 120 36.31 21.78 12.66
N PRO A 121 35.00 21.51 12.56
CA PRO A 121 34.11 22.24 11.65
C PRO A 121 33.88 23.70 12.07
N SER A 122 34.12 24.02 13.35
CA SER A 122 33.96 25.39 13.87
C SER A 122 35.11 26.28 13.43
N HIS A 123 36.30 25.70 13.29
CA HIS A 123 37.54 26.41 12.99
C HIS A 123 38.45 25.64 12.00
N PRO A 124 38.04 25.45 10.73
CA PRO A 124 38.83 24.67 9.78
C PRO A 124 40.21 25.31 9.52
N SER A 125 41.27 24.51 9.54
CA SER A 125 42.62 25.00 9.25
C SER A 125 42.82 25.27 7.74
N GLN A 126 43.94 25.90 7.37
CA GLN A 126 44.28 26.07 5.96
C GLN A 126 44.42 24.71 5.23
N ASN A 127 44.98 23.71 5.92
CA ASN A 127 45.14 22.37 5.37
C ASN A 127 43.78 21.68 5.16
N ASP A 128 42.82 21.91 6.06
CA ASP A 128 41.45 21.40 5.91
C ASP A 128 40.75 22.03 4.71
N CYS A 129 40.96 23.33 4.46
CA CYS A 129 40.43 23.99 3.26
C CYS A 129 40.99 23.39 1.98
N VAL A 130 42.30 23.09 1.91
CA VAL A 130 42.92 22.44 0.74
C VAL A 130 42.32 21.04 0.53
N ARG A 131 42.26 20.22 1.59
CA ARG A 131 41.64 18.89 1.53
C ARG A 131 40.17 18.95 1.11
N ALA A 132 39.41 19.93 1.59
CA ALA A 132 38.01 20.10 1.21
C ALA A 132 37.86 20.42 -0.28
N LEU A 133 38.68 21.35 -0.80
CA LEU A 133 38.67 21.71 -2.21
C LEU A 133 39.01 20.51 -3.11
N ASP A 134 39.95 19.67 -2.71
CA ASP A 134 40.28 18.42 -3.42
C ASP A 134 39.08 17.46 -3.50
N LEU A 135 38.26 17.39 -2.45
CA LEU A 135 37.04 16.58 -2.40
C LEU A 135 35.83 17.24 -3.09
N PHE A 136 35.80 18.57 -3.14
CA PHE A 136 34.73 19.34 -3.78
C PHE A 136 34.69 19.12 -5.29
N HIS A 137 35.85 19.01 -5.94
CA HIS A 137 35.92 18.81 -7.38
C HIS A 137 35.21 17.51 -7.85
N PRO A 138 35.54 16.30 -7.34
CA PRO A 138 34.82 15.08 -7.72
C PRO A 138 33.35 15.12 -7.30
N PHE A 139 33.02 15.70 -6.15
CA PHE A 139 31.62 15.83 -5.71
C PHE A 139 30.77 16.71 -6.65
N HIS A 140 31.33 17.83 -7.11
CA HIS A 140 30.66 18.75 -8.02
C HIS A 140 30.41 18.14 -9.41
N THR A 141 31.43 17.45 -9.94
CA THR A 141 31.42 16.89 -11.30
C THR A 141 30.49 15.70 -11.47
N LEU A 142 30.27 14.91 -10.42
CA LEU A 142 29.32 13.80 -10.47
C LEU A 142 27.88 14.30 -10.48
N PRO A 143 27.00 13.78 -11.37
CA PRO A 143 25.59 14.15 -11.37
C PRO A 143 24.92 13.71 -10.06
N ASN A 144 23.84 14.39 -9.69
CA ASN A 144 23.05 13.97 -8.53
C ASN A 144 22.47 12.57 -8.80
N PRO A 145 22.83 11.57 -7.98
CA PRO A 145 22.43 10.18 -8.21
C PRO A 145 20.96 9.92 -7.88
N ILE A 146 20.32 10.81 -7.13
CA ILE A 146 18.90 10.70 -6.79
C ILE A 146 18.08 11.19 -7.98
N PRO A 147 17.23 10.34 -8.58
CA PRO A 147 16.45 10.71 -9.77
C PRO A 147 15.42 11.81 -9.46
N ASP A 148 14.86 12.40 -10.51
CA ASP A 148 13.83 13.42 -10.38
C ASP A 148 12.63 12.94 -9.55
N SER A 149 11.97 13.90 -8.92
CA SER A 149 10.73 13.65 -8.22
C SER A 149 9.70 13.06 -9.18
N GLN A 150 8.83 12.18 -8.67
CA GLN A 150 7.76 11.51 -9.42
C GLN A 150 8.15 10.21 -10.16
N ILE A 151 9.22 9.53 -9.72
CA ILE A 151 9.62 8.20 -10.22
C ILE A 151 8.42 7.23 -10.21
N PHE A 152 7.56 7.32 -9.19
CA PHE A 152 6.44 6.41 -9.03
C PHE A 152 5.10 6.95 -9.54
N SER A 153 5.06 8.15 -10.14
CA SER A 153 3.81 8.80 -10.52
C SER A 153 2.96 7.99 -11.51
N ALA A 154 3.60 7.38 -12.51
CA ALA A 154 2.92 6.52 -13.48
C ALA A 154 2.29 5.30 -12.80
N VAL A 155 3.09 4.54 -12.04
CA VAL A 155 2.62 3.34 -11.32
C VAL A 155 1.54 3.68 -10.29
N ARG A 156 1.65 4.82 -9.59
CA ARG A 156 0.60 5.31 -8.68
C ARG A 156 -0.69 5.64 -9.41
N THR A 157 -0.59 6.26 -10.58
CA THR A 157 -1.75 6.59 -11.42
C THR A 157 -2.44 5.31 -11.87
N ASP A 158 -1.66 4.32 -12.29
CA ASP A 158 -2.14 3.01 -12.70
C ASP A 158 -2.79 2.23 -11.54
N LEU A 159 -2.15 2.20 -10.36
CA LEU A 159 -2.71 1.60 -9.15
C LEU A 159 -4.02 2.27 -8.71
N SER A 160 -4.10 3.59 -8.81
CA SER A 160 -5.33 4.34 -8.52
C SER A 160 -6.44 4.02 -9.52
N ALA A 161 -6.12 4.02 -10.83
CA ALA A 161 -7.06 3.63 -11.88
C ALA A 161 -7.54 2.17 -11.70
N LEU A 162 -6.63 1.27 -11.35
CA LEU A 162 -6.93 -0.12 -11.05
C LEU A 162 -7.86 -0.24 -9.83
N LYS A 163 -7.57 0.47 -8.75
CA LYS A 163 -8.42 0.52 -7.55
C LYS A 163 -9.85 0.94 -7.91
N THR A 164 -10.03 2.01 -8.68
CA THR A 164 -11.38 2.45 -9.09
C THR A 164 -12.10 1.38 -9.91
N SER A 165 -11.38 0.64 -10.76
CA SER A 165 -11.92 -0.45 -11.55
C SER A 165 -12.33 -1.66 -10.69
N LEU A 166 -11.51 -2.00 -9.69
CA LEU A 166 -11.80 -3.03 -8.70
C LEU A 166 -13.02 -2.67 -7.84
N ASP A 167 -13.09 -1.45 -7.32
CA ASP A 167 -14.22 -0.95 -6.52
C ASP A 167 -15.53 -0.96 -7.32
N ARG A 168 -15.49 -0.50 -8.57
CA ARG A 168 -16.64 -0.55 -9.48
C ARG A 168 -17.10 -1.99 -9.72
N ARG A 169 -16.17 -2.92 -9.85
CA ARG A 169 -16.48 -4.35 -10.02
C ARG A 169 -17.05 -4.94 -8.73
N ALA A 170 -16.52 -4.57 -7.57
CA ALA A 170 -17.01 -4.99 -6.27
C ALA A 170 -18.45 -4.49 -6.05
N ALA A 171 -18.73 -3.22 -6.34
CA ALA A 171 -20.07 -2.65 -6.26
C ALA A 171 -21.07 -3.40 -7.17
N ARG A 172 -20.65 -3.77 -8.39
CA ARG A 172 -21.48 -4.60 -9.29
C ARG A 172 -21.74 -5.99 -8.69
N SER A 173 -20.72 -6.61 -8.11
CA SER A 173 -20.81 -7.94 -7.48
C SER A 173 -21.78 -7.93 -6.30
N LEU A 174 -21.68 -6.90 -5.45
CA LEU A 174 -22.59 -6.69 -4.32
C LEU A 174 -24.04 -6.46 -4.78
N ARG A 175 -24.24 -5.71 -5.87
CA ARG A 175 -25.57 -5.51 -6.46
C ARG A 175 -26.17 -6.84 -6.93
N ASN A 176 -25.38 -7.68 -7.61
CA ASN A 176 -25.85 -8.99 -8.07
C ASN A 176 -26.24 -9.90 -6.91
N LEU A 177 -25.44 -9.95 -5.83
CA LEU A 177 -25.78 -10.67 -4.60
C LEU A 177 -27.09 -10.18 -3.97
N ARG A 178 -27.28 -8.86 -3.92
CA ARG A 178 -28.53 -8.29 -3.37
C ARG A 178 -29.73 -8.68 -4.23
N LEU A 179 -29.57 -8.71 -5.55
CA LEU A 179 -30.63 -9.12 -6.48
C LEU A 179 -30.94 -10.62 -6.35
N SER A 180 -29.93 -11.49 -6.32
CA SER A 180 -30.13 -12.93 -6.17
C SER A 180 -30.84 -13.27 -4.85
N ARG A 181 -30.44 -12.65 -3.74
CA ARG A 181 -31.12 -12.82 -2.44
C ARG A 181 -32.57 -12.34 -2.45
N ARG A 182 -32.88 -11.25 -3.16
CA ARG A 182 -34.25 -10.76 -3.32
C ARG A 182 -35.11 -11.73 -4.13
N LEU A 183 -34.56 -12.26 -5.24
CA LEU A 183 -35.25 -13.26 -6.06
C LEU A 183 -35.49 -14.55 -5.30
N LEU A 184 -34.52 -15.04 -4.53
CA LEU A 184 -34.67 -16.24 -3.71
C LEU A 184 -35.77 -16.05 -2.64
N ARG A 185 -35.80 -14.91 -1.96
CA ARG A 185 -36.85 -14.57 -0.99
C ARG A 185 -38.23 -14.48 -1.67
N GLY A 186 -38.32 -13.83 -2.83
CA GLY A 186 -39.56 -13.74 -3.60
C GLY A 186 -40.07 -15.10 -4.07
N SER A 187 -39.17 -15.97 -4.53
CA SER A 187 -39.49 -17.35 -4.93
C SER A 187 -39.95 -18.19 -3.75
N ALA A 188 -39.31 -18.08 -2.59
CA ALA A 188 -39.73 -18.81 -1.39
C ALA A 188 -41.15 -18.42 -0.96
N VAL A 189 -41.47 -17.12 -0.98
CA VAL A 189 -42.83 -16.64 -0.70
C VAL A 189 -43.84 -17.19 -1.71
N CYS A 190 -43.50 -17.17 -3.01
CA CYS A 190 -44.36 -17.73 -4.05
C CYS A 190 -44.61 -19.24 -3.85
N LEU A 191 -43.58 -20.02 -3.53
CA LEU A 191 -43.71 -21.45 -3.25
C LEU A 191 -44.61 -21.74 -2.05
N VAL A 192 -44.51 -20.94 -0.97
CA VAL A 192 -45.39 -21.07 0.20
C VAL A 192 -46.84 -20.78 -0.17
N VAL A 193 -47.09 -19.73 -0.97
CA VAL A 193 -48.44 -19.38 -1.44
C VAL A 193 -49.02 -20.48 -2.33
N VAL A 194 -48.23 -21.02 -3.28
CA VAL A 194 -48.65 -22.12 -4.15
C VAL A 194 -48.93 -23.39 -3.35
N ALA A 195 -48.05 -23.75 -2.40
CA ALA A 195 -48.26 -24.92 -1.54
C ALA A 195 -49.54 -24.79 -0.70
N ALA A 196 -49.79 -23.61 -0.10
CA ALA A 196 -51.02 -23.35 0.64
C ALA A 196 -52.26 -23.45 -0.24
N ALA A 197 -52.23 -22.91 -1.47
CA ALA A 197 -53.33 -23.00 -2.42
C ALA A 197 -53.61 -24.46 -2.84
N VAL A 198 -52.57 -25.26 -3.08
CA VAL A 198 -52.70 -26.70 -3.39
C VAL A 198 -53.34 -27.45 -2.22
N ILE A 199 -52.92 -27.20 -0.98
CA ILE A 199 -53.53 -27.83 0.20
C ILE A 199 -55.03 -27.51 0.27
N VAL A 200 -55.42 -26.23 0.13
CA VAL A 200 -56.83 -25.82 0.13
C VAL A 200 -57.63 -26.52 -0.98
N ALA A 201 -57.07 -26.59 -2.20
CA ALA A 201 -57.71 -27.25 -3.33
C ALA A 201 -57.87 -28.77 -3.12
N THR A 202 -56.86 -29.45 -2.54
CA THR A 202 -56.94 -30.89 -2.24
C THR A 202 -57.92 -31.22 -1.11
N VAL A 203 -58.08 -30.33 -0.11
CA VAL A 203 -59.10 -30.51 0.94
C VAL A 203 -60.52 -30.33 0.37
N ALA A 204 -60.68 -29.43 -0.61
CA ALA A 204 -61.97 -29.24 -1.29
C ALA A 204 -62.34 -30.39 -2.25
N ALA A 205 -61.36 -31.18 -2.70
CA ALA A 205 -61.54 -32.28 -3.64
C ALA A 205 -61.19 -33.64 -2.99
N THR A 206 -62.15 -34.26 -2.30
CA THR A 206 -61.95 -35.63 -1.82
C THR A 206 -62.07 -36.67 -2.96
N VAL A 207 -61.05 -37.54 -3.02
CA VAL A 207 -60.96 -38.87 -3.69
C VAL A 207 -60.63 -38.92 -5.20
N HIS A 208 -59.33 -38.93 -5.55
CA HIS A 208 -58.58 -40.13 -5.99
C HIS A 208 -57.10 -39.82 -6.33
N ALA A 209 -56.22 -40.73 -5.90
CA ALA A 209 -54.84 -41.00 -6.32
C ALA A 209 -53.83 -39.83 -6.35
N VAL A 210 -53.06 -39.75 -5.25
CA VAL A 210 -51.74 -39.14 -5.13
C VAL A 210 -50.79 -39.65 -6.23
N VAL A 211 -49.97 -38.76 -6.81
CA VAL A 211 -48.51 -38.93 -6.99
C VAL A 211 -47.91 -37.73 -7.75
N ALA A 212 -46.71 -37.34 -7.31
CA ALA A 212 -45.68 -36.58 -8.02
C ALA A 212 -45.74 -35.04 -8.03
N ILE A 213 -45.67 -34.39 -6.85
CA ILE A 213 -44.97 -33.08 -6.74
C ILE A 213 -44.20 -33.01 -5.41
N ALA A 214 -43.29 -33.96 -5.15
CA ALA A 214 -42.40 -33.89 -3.98
C ALA A 214 -40.90 -33.84 -4.33
N GLY A 215 -40.54 -33.86 -5.62
CA GLY A 215 -39.14 -33.95 -6.04
C GLY A 215 -38.48 -32.64 -6.54
N SER A 216 -39.23 -31.60 -6.88
CA SER A 216 -38.69 -30.49 -7.70
C SER A 216 -38.22 -29.25 -6.94
N GLY A 217 -38.49 -29.13 -5.63
CA GLY A 217 -38.09 -27.96 -4.84
C GLY A 217 -36.59 -27.84 -4.60
N ALA A 218 -35.86 -28.96 -4.57
CA ALA A 218 -34.42 -28.98 -4.32
C ALA A 218 -33.59 -28.51 -5.53
N GLY A 219 -34.12 -28.62 -6.76
CA GLY A 219 -33.39 -28.33 -8.00
C GLY A 219 -33.08 -26.84 -8.22
N PHE A 220 -33.91 -25.93 -7.71
CA PHE A 220 -33.72 -24.47 -7.89
C PHE A 220 -32.87 -23.81 -6.80
N ALA A 221 -32.83 -24.36 -5.59
CA ALA A 221 -32.07 -23.77 -4.48
C ALA A 221 -30.55 -23.99 -4.60
N LEU A 222 -30.12 -25.14 -5.11
CA LEU A 222 -28.71 -25.50 -5.29
C LEU A 222 -27.92 -24.54 -6.22
N PRO A 223 -28.39 -24.19 -7.43
CA PRO A 223 -27.65 -23.28 -8.32
C PRO A 223 -27.56 -21.84 -7.79
N VAL A 224 -28.55 -21.37 -7.01
CA VAL A 224 -28.56 -20.03 -6.41
C VAL A 224 -27.55 -19.93 -5.26
N CYS A 225 -27.48 -20.94 -4.39
CA CYS A 225 -26.51 -21.00 -3.30
C CYS A 225 -25.06 -21.07 -3.80
N ALA A 226 -24.79 -21.81 -4.88
CA ALA A 226 -23.47 -21.87 -5.50
C ALA A 226 -23.06 -20.51 -6.11
N SER A 227 -24.00 -19.81 -6.77
CA SER A 227 -23.79 -18.47 -7.32
C SER A 227 -23.50 -17.43 -6.24
N GLU A 228 -24.22 -17.49 -5.11
CA GLU A 228 -23.98 -16.60 -3.96
C GLU A 228 -22.59 -16.78 -3.34
N LYS A 229 -22.16 -18.04 -3.12
CA LYS A 229 -20.82 -18.33 -2.59
C LYS A 229 -19.73 -17.76 -3.49
N ARG A 230 -19.85 -17.99 -4.81
CA ARG A 230 -18.91 -17.48 -5.82
C ARG A 230 -18.83 -15.97 -5.86
N GLU A 231 -19.97 -15.28 -5.76
CA GLU A 231 -20.02 -13.81 -5.84
C GLU A 231 -19.55 -13.15 -4.53
N LEU A 232 -19.73 -13.81 -3.37
CA LEU A 232 -19.12 -13.41 -2.09
C LEU A 232 -17.60 -13.53 -2.12
N ALA A 233 -17.08 -14.59 -2.73
CA ALA A 233 -15.65 -14.81 -2.75
C ALA A 233 -14.93 -13.91 -3.76
N ARG A 234 -15.56 -13.67 -4.92
CA ARG A 234 -15.19 -12.57 -5.83
C ARG A 234 -15.13 -11.21 -5.13
N LEU A 235 -16.08 -10.91 -4.23
CA LEU A 235 -16.04 -9.67 -3.45
C LEU A 235 -14.81 -9.58 -2.54
N ARG A 236 -14.43 -10.69 -1.89
CA ARG A 236 -13.23 -10.74 -1.03
C ARG A 236 -11.98 -10.43 -1.85
N GLN A 237 -11.80 -11.12 -2.98
CA GLN A 237 -10.67 -10.89 -3.89
C GLN A 237 -10.59 -9.44 -4.37
N LEU A 238 -11.71 -8.88 -4.84
CA LEU A 238 -11.76 -7.51 -5.35
C LEU A 238 -11.45 -6.48 -4.25
N HIS A 239 -11.99 -6.68 -3.05
CA HIS A 239 -11.74 -5.78 -1.93
C HIS A 239 -10.30 -5.89 -1.41
N ALA A 240 -9.76 -7.11 -1.33
CA ALA A 240 -8.36 -7.34 -0.97
C ALA A 240 -7.42 -6.63 -1.95
N ALA A 241 -7.62 -6.83 -3.26
CA ALA A 241 -6.81 -6.18 -4.29
C ALA A 241 -6.98 -4.65 -4.28
N ALA A 242 -8.20 -4.13 -4.13
CA ALA A 242 -8.44 -2.68 -4.09
C ALA A 242 -7.78 -2.02 -2.88
N LYS A 243 -7.87 -2.66 -1.71
CA LYS A 243 -7.21 -2.20 -0.48
C LYS A 243 -5.70 -2.22 -0.64
N CYS A 244 -5.14 -3.30 -1.20
CA CYS A 244 -3.69 -3.39 -1.44
C CYS A 244 -3.22 -2.33 -2.44
N ALA A 245 -3.92 -2.13 -3.56
CA ALA A 245 -3.59 -1.12 -4.55
C ALA A 245 -3.62 0.31 -3.95
N TYR A 246 -4.59 0.59 -3.08
CA TYR A 246 -4.66 1.87 -2.35
C TYR A 246 -3.45 2.11 -1.45
N VAL A 247 -3.15 1.12 -0.58
CA VAL A 247 -2.04 1.22 0.38
C VAL A 247 -0.72 1.41 -0.36
N LEU A 248 -0.44 0.56 -1.37
CA LEU A 248 0.78 0.67 -2.16
C LEU A 248 0.87 2.01 -2.89
N SER A 249 -0.22 2.49 -3.49
CA SER A 249 -0.21 3.81 -4.13
C SER A 249 0.11 4.95 -3.16
N ASN A 250 -0.29 4.84 -1.89
CA ASN A 250 0.02 5.83 -0.87
C ASN A 250 1.48 5.72 -0.41
N ASP A 251 1.97 4.51 -0.16
CA ASP A 251 3.36 4.24 0.23
C ASP A 251 4.33 4.79 -0.82
N LEU A 252 4.06 4.54 -2.11
CA LEU A 252 4.85 5.08 -3.21
C LEU A 252 4.81 6.62 -3.26
N GLY A 253 3.69 7.23 -2.87
CA GLY A 253 3.58 8.69 -2.75
C GLY A 253 4.44 9.26 -1.64
N THR A 254 4.52 8.57 -0.51
CA THR A 254 5.45 8.91 0.59
C THR A 254 6.90 8.80 0.12
N ILE A 255 7.25 7.74 -0.62
CA ILE A 255 8.61 7.58 -1.16
C ILE A 255 8.94 8.70 -2.14
N ASP A 256 8.06 9.07 -3.09
CA ASP A 256 8.27 10.20 -4.00
C ASP A 256 8.58 11.51 -3.24
N ALA A 257 7.89 11.76 -2.12
CA ALA A 257 8.14 12.93 -1.29
C ALA A 257 9.51 12.89 -0.61
N LEU A 258 9.93 11.73 -0.10
CA LEU A 258 11.25 11.51 0.49
C LEU A 258 12.38 11.65 -0.54
N VAL A 259 12.19 11.09 -1.75
CA VAL A 259 13.09 11.27 -2.89
C VAL A 259 13.26 12.75 -3.21
N SER A 260 12.16 13.49 -3.31
CA SER A 260 12.19 14.93 -3.60
C SER A 260 13.00 15.69 -2.57
N ARG A 261 12.81 15.38 -1.29
CA ARG A 261 13.52 15.99 -0.16
C ARG A 261 15.02 15.68 -0.21
N LEU A 262 15.38 14.42 -0.44
CA LEU A 262 16.77 13.99 -0.53
C LEU A 262 17.48 14.59 -1.75
N ARG A 263 16.83 14.60 -2.93
CA ARG A 263 17.37 15.23 -4.14
C ARG A 263 17.68 16.70 -3.90
N ALA A 264 16.76 17.43 -3.28
CA ALA A 264 16.95 18.85 -2.95
C ALA A 264 18.11 19.07 -1.96
N ALA A 265 18.30 18.18 -0.99
CA ALA A 265 19.45 18.24 -0.09
C ALA A 265 20.78 18.06 -0.84
N VAL A 266 20.87 17.05 -1.70
CA VAL A 266 22.07 16.81 -2.52
C VAL A 266 22.35 17.99 -3.46
N GLU A 267 21.33 18.54 -4.13
CA GLU A 267 21.51 19.75 -4.96
C GLU A 267 21.95 20.96 -4.14
N GLY A 268 21.41 21.14 -2.93
CA GLY A 268 21.84 22.20 -2.01
C GLY A 268 23.32 22.09 -1.66
N ASP A 269 23.79 20.89 -1.32
CA ASP A 269 25.20 20.63 -1.05
C ASP A 269 26.07 20.89 -2.28
N LYS A 270 25.60 20.52 -3.48
CA LYS A 270 26.32 20.79 -4.73
C LYS A 270 26.46 22.29 -5.02
N VAL A 271 25.45 23.10 -4.70
CA VAL A 271 25.53 24.57 -4.81
C VAL A 271 26.59 25.11 -3.85
N LEU A 272 26.62 24.65 -2.59
CA LEU A 272 27.64 25.04 -1.61
C LEU A 272 29.04 24.67 -2.09
N VAL A 273 29.20 23.45 -2.61
CA VAL A 273 30.46 22.96 -3.16
C VAL A 273 30.92 23.80 -4.36
N SER A 274 30.01 24.15 -5.28
CA SER A 274 30.31 25.03 -6.43
C SER A 274 30.85 26.38 -5.95
N LEU A 275 30.19 26.99 -4.96
CA LEU A 275 30.63 28.25 -4.37
C LEU A 275 32.04 28.12 -3.75
N GLY A 276 32.31 27.02 -3.06
CA GLY A 276 33.62 26.73 -2.48
C GLY A 276 34.72 26.63 -3.54
N LEU A 277 34.44 25.99 -4.68
CA LEU A 277 35.38 25.86 -5.80
C LEU A 277 35.62 27.21 -6.49
N GLU A 278 34.56 27.97 -6.79
CA GLU A 278 34.64 29.29 -7.42
C GLU A 278 35.44 30.30 -6.58
N ARG A 279 35.38 30.16 -5.25
CA ARG A 279 36.01 31.04 -4.27
C ARG A 279 37.18 30.39 -3.54
N GLY A 280 37.82 29.39 -4.14
CA GLY A 280 38.85 28.56 -3.49
C GLY A 280 40.08 29.33 -2.98
N ASN A 281 40.36 30.52 -3.49
CA ASN A 281 41.40 31.42 -3.01
C ASN A 281 40.99 32.25 -1.78
N GLU A 282 39.69 32.37 -1.51
CA GLU A 282 39.12 33.11 -0.39
C GLU A 282 38.90 32.17 0.80
N ARG A 283 39.94 31.96 1.61
CA ARG A 283 39.95 31.00 2.74
C ARG A 283 38.68 31.06 3.61
N TYR A 284 38.24 32.26 3.97
CA TYR A 284 37.07 32.46 4.82
C TYR A 284 35.78 31.88 4.20
N LEU A 285 35.62 32.01 2.88
CA LEU A 285 34.46 31.44 2.18
C LEU A 285 34.51 29.92 2.14
N VAL A 286 35.69 29.34 1.88
CA VAL A 286 35.87 27.88 1.94
C VAL A 286 35.57 27.34 3.33
N GLN A 287 36.01 28.03 4.39
CA GLN A 287 35.67 27.67 5.77
C GLN A 287 34.17 27.71 6.04
N GLU A 288 33.46 28.73 5.56
CA GLU A 288 32.01 28.81 5.74
C GLU A 288 31.27 27.72 4.94
N VAL A 289 31.72 27.40 3.73
CA VAL A 289 31.17 26.26 2.95
C VAL A 289 31.35 24.95 3.70
N ILE A 290 32.54 24.67 4.25
CA ILE A 290 32.79 23.47 5.08
C ILE A 290 31.81 23.43 6.26
N LYS A 291 31.63 24.55 6.95
CA LYS A 291 30.74 24.66 8.11
C LYS A 291 29.28 24.43 7.74
N GLN A 292 28.82 24.92 6.59
CA GLN A 292 27.44 24.72 6.12
C GLN A 292 27.20 23.29 5.68
N LEU A 293 28.12 22.69 4.91
CA LEU A 293 28.06 21.28 4.54
C LEU A 293 28.05 20.39 5.79
N TRP A 294 28.89 20.72 6.79
CA TRP A 294 28.86 20.05 8.07
C TRP A 294 27.55 20.25 8.84
N LYS A 295 26.84 21.38 8.75
CA LYS A 295 25.51 21.48 9.38
C LYS A 295 24.48 20.62 8.65
N SER A 296 24.57 20.54 7.32
CA SER A 296 23.62 19.80 6.50
C SER A 296 23.80 18.28 6.54
N HIS A 297 25.01 17.77 6.82
CA HIS A 297 25.31 16.33 6.68
C HIS A 297 24.45 15.43 7.57
N GLN A 298 24.10 15.85 8.80
CA GLN A 298 23.23 15.07 9.68
C GLN A 298 21.82 14.93 9.09
N GLY A 299 21.31 16.03 8.51
CA GLY A 299 20.04 16.02 7.80
C GLY A 299 20.07 15.10 6.59
N PHE A 300 21.14 15.14 5.80
CA PHE A 300 21.34 14.22 4.68
C PHE A 300 21.32 12.75 5.14
N LEU A 301 22.12 12.38 6.14
CA LEU A 301 22.19 11.01 6.65
C LEU A 301 20.83 10.51 7.13
N HIS A 302 20.11 11.33 7.88
CA HIS A 302 18.76 11.01 8.34
C HIS A 302 17.78 10.82 7.17
N GLN A 303 17.81 11.69 6.16
CA GLN A 303 16.95 11.56 4.97
C GLN A 303 17.24 10.28 4.17
N VAL A 304 18.51 9.88 4.09
CA VAL A 304 18.94 8.65 3.44
C VAL A 304 18.45 7.42 4.22
N GLU A 305 18.59 7.42 5.54
CA GLU A 305 18.09 6.35 6.41
C GLU A 305 16.56 6.22 6.33
N ASP A 306 15.84 7.34 6.43
CA ASP A 306 14.38 7.41 6.28
C ASP A 306 13.94 6.80 4.93
N LEU A 307 14.59 7.22 3.84
CA LEU A 307 14.23 6.77 2.50
C LEU A 307 14.52 5.26 2.32
N GLU A 308 15.66 4.79 2.81
CA GLU A 308 16.02 3.37 2.76
C GLU A 308 15.04 2.51 3.57
N GLU A 309 14.62 2.98 4.75
CA GLU A 309 13.59 2.32 5.53
C GLU A 309 12.27 2.18 4.75
N HIS A 310 11.80 3.26 4.13
CA HIS A 310 10.57 3.22 3.34
C HIS A 310 10.68 2.34 2.10
N ILE A 311 11.86 2.26 1.46
CA ILE A 311 12.11 1.34 0.36
C ILE A 311 11.97 -0.11 0.82
N PHE A 312 12.60 -0.48 1.95
CA PHE A 312 12.50 -1.84 2.47
C PHE A 312 11.08 -2.20 2.92
N LEU A 313 10.37 -1.27 3.57
CA LEU A 313 8.97 -1.44 3.92
C LEU A 313 8.08 -1.60 2.67
N CYS A 314 8.37 -0.87 1.59
CA CYS A 314 7.64 -1.01 0.34
C CYS A 314 7.80 -2.40 -0.27
N PHE A 315 9.03 -2.95 -0.33
CA PHE A 315 9.26 -4.33 -0.78
C PHE A 315 8.48 -5.35 0.04
N TYR A 316 8.48 -5.18 1.36
CA TYR A 316 7.71 -6.04 2.26
C TYR A 316 6.20 -5.95 1.96
N ASN A 317 5.67 -4.73 1.84
CA ASN A 317 4.26 -4.48 1.57
C ASN A 317 3.85 -4.99 0.18
N ILE A 318 4.68 -4.85 -0.84
CA ILE A 318 4.46 -5.40 -2.18
C ILE A 318 4.32 -6.92 -2.11
N ASN A 319 5.29 -7.62 -1.51
CA ASN A 319 5.26 -9.07 -1.39
C ASN A 319 4.07 -9.56 -0.56
N LYS A 320 3.77 -8.88 0.55
CA LYS A 320 2.61 -9.19 1.38
C LYS A 320 1.29 -9.01 0.61
N ALA A 321 1.14 -7.89 -0.10
CA ALA A 321 -0.04 -7.60 -0.91
C ALA A 321 -0.24 -8.64 -2.02
N ARG A 322 0.85 -8.99 -2.73
CA ARG A 322 0.84 -10.03 -3.76
C ARG A 322 0.43 -11.39 -3.20
N LEU A 323 0.96 -11.78 -2.03
CA LEU A 323 0.58 -13.03 -1.36
C LEU A 323 -0.89 -13.05 -0.95
N LEU A 324 -1.40 -11.96 -0.35
CA LEU A 324 -2.80 -11.86 0.06
C LEU A 324 -3.76 -11.98 -1.12
N VAL A 325 -3.50 -11.24 -2.21
CA VAL A 325 -4.33 -11.29 -3.41
C VAL A 325 -4.26 -12.68 -4.06
N HIS A 326 -3.07 -13.28 -4.14
CA HIS A 326 -2.92 -14.64 -4.66
C HIS A 326 -3.66 -15.68 -3.80
N GLN A 327 -3.60 -15.58 -2.47
CA GLN A 327 -4.33 -16.49 -1.57
C GLN A 327 -5.84 -16.40 -1.78
N GLU A 328 -6.38 -15.19 -1.92
CA GLU A 328 -7.81 -14.98 -2.21
C GLU A 328 -8.20 -15.54 -3.58
N ILE A 329 -7.34 -15.44 -4.60
CA ILE A 329 -7.57 -16.04 -5.93
C ILE A 329 -7.60 -17.57 -5.84
N CYS A 330 -6.63 -18.17 -5.13
CA CYS A 330 -6.51 -19.62 -5.04
C CYS A 330 -7.57 -20.28 -4.16
N SER A 331 -8.04 -19.61 -3.10
CA SER A 331 -9.04 -20.16 -2.18
C SER A 331 -10.37 -20.50 -2.86
N ASP A 332 -10.66 -19.84 -3.99
CA ASP A 332 -11.86 -20.07 -4.80
C ASP A 332 -11.69 -21.11 -5.91
N SER A 333 -10.44 -21.42 -6.29
CA SER A 333 -10.16 -22.44 -7.31
C SER A 333 -10.37 -23.87 -6.78
N THR A 334 -10.48 -24.02 -5.46
CA THR A 334 -10.63 -25.30 -4.75
C THR A 334 -12.04 -25.58 -4.21
N SER A 335 -13.02 -24.70 -4.48
CA SER A 335 -14.44 -24.86 -4.08
C SER A 335 -15.36 -25.10 -5.28
#